data_AF-A0A7Y6QCU4-F1
#
_entry.id   AF-A0A7Y6QCU4-F1
#
_cell.length_a   1.000
_cell.length_b   1.000
_cell.length_c   1.000
_cell.angle_alpha   90.00
_cell.angle_beta   90.00
_cell.angle_gamma   90.00
#
_symmetry.space_group_name_H-M   'P 1'
#
loop_
_entity.id
_entity.type
_entity.pdbx_description
1 polymer ?
#
loop_
_entity_poly.entity_id
_entity_poly.type
_entity_poly.pdbx_seq_one_letter_code
_entity_poly.pdbx_strand_id
1 'polypeptide(L)' 'MTLTEANLIALSGAQPLVNVSEYCRRAGIGEAEERRLLLLLGREASCHELQMNIVQRRMRAR' A
#
# COMPACT_ATOMS: atom_id res chain seq x y z
N MET A 1 -4.53 5.68 18.73
CA MET A 1 -3.92 4.37 18.41
C MET A 1 -2.90 4.09 19.49
N THR A 2 -3.25 3.26 20.47
CA THR A 2 -2.34 2.91 21.58
C THR A 2 -1.38 1.83 21.09
N LEU A 3 -0.10 1.90 21.52
CA LEU A 3 0.99 1.00 21.12
C LEU A 3 0.68 -0.51 21.24
N THR A 4 -0.31 -0.87 22.05
CA THR A 4 -0.81 -2.24 22.27
C THR A 4 -1.59 -2.82 21.10
N GLU A 5 -2.36 -2.01 20.37
CA GLU A 5 -3.22 -2.50 19.28
C GLU A 5 -2.39 -2.91 18.05
N ALA A 6 -1.37 -2.13 17.72
CA ALA A 6 -0.45 -2.43 16.62
C ALA A 6 0.30 -3.75 16.83
N ASN A 7 0.60 -4.11 18.08
CA ASN A 7 1.35 -5.31 18.41
C ASN A 7 0.49 -6.58 18.33
N LEU A 8 -0.80 -6.49 18.65
CA LEU A 8 -1.76 -7.58 18.46
C LEU A 8 -2.00 -7.89 16.98
N ILE A 9 -2.07 -6.85 16.14
CA ILE A 9 -2.19 -6.97 14.67
C ILE A 9 -0.94 -7.68 14.09
N ALA A 10 0.25 -7.32 14.57
CA ALA A 10 1.50 -7.96 14.15
C ALA A 10 1.57 -9.45 14.54
N LEU A 11 1.01 -9.84 15.70
CA LEU A 11 0.94 -11.23 16.16
C LEU A 11 -0.06 -12.09 15.38
N SER A 12 -1.12 -11.49 14.84
CA SER A 12 -2.09 -12.19 13.98
C SER A 12 -1.61 -12.42 12.54
N GLY A 13 -0.45 -11.88 12.15
CA GLY A 13 0.03 -11.93 10.76
C GLY A 13 -0.79 -11.08 9.77
N ALA A 14 -1.81 -10.36 10.27
CA ALA A 14 -2.61 -9.46 9.47
C ALA A 14 -1.80 -8.18 9.25
N GLN A 15 -1.40 -7.90 8.01
CA GLN A 15 -0.72 -6.63 7.72
C GLN A 15 -1.72 -5.47 7.88
N PRO A 16 -1.31 -4.37 8.52
CA PRO A 16 -2.18 -3.20 8.62
C PRO A 16 -2.48 -2.66 7.22
N LEU A 17 -3.76 -2.46 6.94
CA LEU A 17 -4.21 -1.80 5.72
C LEU A 17 -3.90 -0.30 5.83
N VAL A 18 -3.46 0.29 4.72
CA VAL A 18 -3.19 1.72 4.59
C VAL A 18 -4.02 2.31 3.46
N ASN A 19 -4.36 3.60 3.59
CA ASN A 19 -5.03 4.32 2.51
C ASN A 19 -4.09 4.47 1.31
N VAL A 20 -4.54 4.01 0.13
CA VAL A 20 -3.72 3.97 -1.09
C VAL A 20 -3.29 5.38 -1.53
N SER A 21 -4.19 6.36 -1.51
CA SER A 21 -3.89 7.75 -1.88
C SER A 21 -2.90 8.42 -0.93
N GLU A 22 -3.03 8.17 0.37
CA GLU A 22 -2.08 8.68 1.35
C GLU A 22 -0.69 8.08 1.17
N TYR A 23 -0.62 6.76 0.95
CA TYR A 23 0.64 6.10 0.63
C TYR A 23 1.26 6.68 -0.65
N CYS A 24 0.48 6.83 -1.72
CA CYS A 24 0.97 7.37 -2.99
C CYS A 24 1.53 8.79 -2.85
N ARG A 25 0.84 9.67 -2.12
CA ARG A 25 1.36 11.02 -1.78
C ARG A 25 2.69 10.95 -1.05
N ARG A 26 2.80 10.13 0.00
CA ARG A 26 4.04 10.00 0.81
C ARG A 26 5.19 9.40 0.00
N ALA A 27 4.90 8.48 -0.91
CA ALA A 27 5.88 7.80 -1.73
C ALA A 27 6.27 8.55 -3.02
N GLY A 28 5.70 9.73 -3.27
CA GLY A 28 5.94 10.50 -4.50
C GLY A 28 5.46 9.80 -5.76
N ILE A 29 4.40 8.98 -5.64
CA ILE A 29 3.81 8.24 -6.75
C ILE A 29 2.89 9.17 -7.54
N GLY A 30 3.09 9.23 -8.86
CA GLY A 30 2.31 10.10 -9.73
C GLY A 30 0.84 9.68 -9.86
N GLU A 31 -0.01 10.64 -10.21
CA GLU A 31 -1.48 10.48 -10.27
C GLU A 31 -1.94 9.31 -11.16
N ALA A 32 -1.27 9.08 -12.28
CA ALA A 32 -1.59 7.96 -13.18
C ALA A 32 -1.34 6.58 -12.53
N GLU A 33 -0.33 6.48 -11.67
CA GLU A 33 -0.05 5.26 -10.92
C GLU A 33 -1.01 5.12 -9.74
N GLU A 34 -1.27 6.21 -9.01
CA GLU A 34 -2.24 6.22 -7.92
C GLU A 34 -3.62 5.75 -8.40
N ARG A 35 -4.13 6.29 -9.51
CA ARG A 35 -5.41 5.87 -10.10
C ARG A 35 -5.42 4.39 -10.43
N ARG A 36 -4.32 3.85 -10.98
CA ARG A 36 -4.21 2.42 -11.25
C ARG A 36 -4.25 1.60 -9.96
N LEU A 37 -3.48 1.99 -8.95
CA LEU A 37 -3.44 1.29 -7.67
C LEU A 37 -4.82 1.31 -6.98
N LEU A 38 -5.53 2.43 -7.04
CA LEU A 38 -6.91 2.54 -6.57
C LEU A 38 -7.87 1.62 -7.32
N LEU A 39 -7.73 1.48 -8.65
CA LEU A 39 -8.54 0.56 -9.44
C LEU A 39 -8.23 -0.91 -9.14
N LEU A 40 -6.98 -1.24 -8.83
CA LEU A 40 -6.54 -2.62 -8.64
C LEU A 40 -6.75 -3.12 -7.21
N LEU A 41 -6.43 -2.28 -6.22
CA LEU A 41 -6.40 -2.65 -4.81
C LEU A 41 -7.57 -2.05 -4.02
N GLY A 42 -8.27 -1.07 -4.59
CA GLY A 42 -9.30 -0.31 -3.88
C GLY A 42 -8.71 0.82 -3.04
N ARG A 43 -9.50 1.31 -2.08
CA ARG A 43 -9.15 2.50 -1.27
C ARG A 43 -8.11 2.20 -0.19
N GLU A 44 -8.06 0.95 0.26
CA GLU A 44 -7.19 0.46 1.32
C GLU A 44 -6.49 -0.80 0.86
N ALA A 45 -5.19 -0.91 1.14
CA ALA A 45 -4.37 -2.06 0.75
C ALA A 45 -3.27 -2.27 1.77
N SER A 46 -2.72 -3.48 1.86
CA SER A 46 -1.53 -3.71 2.68
C SER A 46 -0.29 -3.06 2.05
N CYS A 47 0.69 -2.73 2.88
CA CYS A 47 1.99 -2.26 2.41
C CYS A 47 2.64 -3.25 1.44
N HIS A 48 2.50 -4.56 1.70
CA HIS A 48 3.02 -5.60 0.83
C HIS A 48 2.40 -5.55 -0.58
N GLU A 49 1.07 -5.47 -0.67
CA GLU A 49 0.37 -5.40 -1.97
C GLU A 49 0.76 -4.16 -2.77
N LEU A 50 0.88 -3.00 -2.10
CA LEU A 50 1.33 -1.76 -2.72
C LEU A 50 2.76 -1.91 -3.28
N GLN A 51 3.68 -2.39 -2.45
CA GLN A 51 5.09 -2.59 -2.85
C GLN A 51 5.22 -3.55 -4.02
N MET A 52 4.52 -4.69 -4.00
CA MET A 52 4.55 -5.66 -5.09
C MET A 52 4.10 -5.03 -6.41
N ASN A 53 2.99 -4.29 -6.40
CA ASN A 53 2.46 -3.67 -7.62
C ASN A 53 3.35 -2.55 -8.16
N ILE A 54 3.94 -1.74 -7.27
CA ILE A 54 4.87 -0.67 -7.64
C ILE A 54 6.17 -1.26 -8.23
N VAL A 55 6.76 -2.26 -7.57
CA VAL A 55 8.02 -2.89 -8.00
C VAL A 55 7.83 -3.66 -9.31
N GLN A 56 6.77 -4.46 -9.43
CA GLN A 56 6.49 -5.21 -10.65
C GLN A 56 6.29 -4.28 -11.85
N ARG A 57 5.69 -3.10 -11.66
CA ARG A 57 5.56 -2.14 -12.76
C ARG A 57 6.90 -1.56 -13.18
N ARG A 58 7.78 -1.21 -12.24
CA ARG A 58 9.13 -0.72 -12.57
C ARG A 58 9.95 -1.74 -13.38
N MET A 59 9.78 -3.03 -13.10
CA MET A 59 10.44 -4.10 -13.87
C MET A 59 9.90 -4.23 -15.30
N ARG A 60 8.60 -3.96 -15.55
CA ARG A 60 7.99 -4.01 -16.90
C ARG A 60 8.26 -2.77 -17.75
N ALA A 61 8.71 -1.68 -17.13
CA ALA A 61 9.02 -0.42 -17.81
C ALA A 61 10.50 -0.32 -18.25
N ARG A 62 11.32 -1.34 -17.94
CA ARG A 62 12.68 -1.53 -18.45
C ARG A 62 12.68 -2.56 -19.56
#